data_AF-A0A317DJ46-F1
#
_entry.id   AF-A0A317DJ46-F1
#
_cell.length_a   1.000
_cell.length_b   1.000
_cell.length_c   1.000
_cell.angle_alpha   90.00
_cell.angle_beta   90.00
_cell.angle_gamma   90.00
#
_symmetry.space_group_name_H-M   'P 1'
#
loop_
_entity.id
_entity.type
_entity.pdbx_description
1 polymer ?
#
loop_
_entity_poly.entity_id
_entity_poly.type
_entity_poly.pdbx_seq_one_letter_code
_entity_poly.pdbx_strand_id
1 'polypeptide(L)'
;MSFLTDPALRRIAAVTNDVLAEHLWRYDTATEDALGDLARILHRTALGFNNTTAFLDKAVQELTARPDLRLAGYGQALPNVLAAVQRHGILADLLIDAYRAWRRHRQIEQHRDERHLLLQPGDPSRGVAVLRAHGPHTWRVLPDAEAAEAFGVPSRCRIIGQVAWTDDGWLPTAYTNPEHLQAQPAITYRLPVCDDLAPACRSLLRWWQLRHSATWRSRTPDQLTESELDQLAA
;
A
#
# COMPACT_ATOMS: atom_id res chain seq x y z
N MET A 1 9.95 4.02 5.88
CA MET A 1 10.32 3.39 4.59
C MET A 1 9.00 3.05 3.89
N SER A 2 8.81 3.34 2.61
CA SER A 2 7.58 2.96 1.88
C SER A 2 7.54 1.43 1.73
N PHE A 3 6.35 0.84 1.86
CA PHE A 3 6.20 -0.62 1.82
C PHE A 3 6.30 -1.17 0.38
N LEU A 4 5.97 -0.36 -0.62
CA LEU A 4 5.85 -0.77 -2.04
C LEU A 4 6.89 -0.07 -2.93
N THR A 5 8.12 0.07 -2.46
CA THR A 5 9.23 0.58 -3.28
C THR A 5 9.69 -0.41 -4.35
N ASP A 6 9.37 -1.69 -4.18
CA ASP A 6 9.69 -2.75 -5.14
C ASP A 6 8.61 -2.82 -6.25
N PRO A 7 8.99 -2.68 -7.54
CA PRO A 7 8.05 -2.72 -8.65
C PRO A 7 7.22 -4.01 -8.74
N ALA A 8 7.80 -5.17 -8.43
CA ALA A 8 7.11 -6.45 -8.43
C ALA A 8 6.06 -6.51 -7.32
N LEU A 9 6.40 -6.07 -6.09
CA LEU A 9 5.43 -5.97 -5.00
C LEU A 9 4.30 -5.00 -5.34
N ARG A 10 4.64 -3.85 -5.92
CA ARG A 10 3.68 -2.82 -6.35
C ARG A 10 2.71 -3.37 -7.40
N ARG A 11 3.22 -4.13 -8.38
CA ARG A 11 2.40 -4.79 -9.40
C ARG A 11 1.50 -5.87 -8.82
N ILE A 12 2.02 -6.71 -7.93
CA ILE A 12 1.23 -7.74 -7.24
C ILE A 12 0.10 -7.06 -6.46
N ALA A 13 0.41 -6.08 -5.62
CA ALA A 13 -0.59 -5.34 -4.86
C ALA A 13 -1.67 -4.73 -5.76
N ALA A 14 -1.28 -4.07 -6.86
CA ALA A 14 -2.23 -3.48 -7.81
C ALA A 14 -3.18 -4.51 -8.47
N VAL A 15 -2.74 -5.76 -8.66
CA VAL A 15 -3.54 -6.78 -9.37
C VAL A 15 -4.34 -7.66 -8.42
N THR A 16 -3.81 -7.93 -7.22
CA THR A 16 -4.39 -8.89 -6.28
C THR A 16 -5.04 -8.24 -5.07
N ASN A 17 -4.81 -6.94 -4.85
CA ASN A 17 -5.12 -6.22 -3.61
C ASN A 17 -4.46 -6.82 -2.36
N ASP A 18 -3.54 -7.78 -2.52
CA ASP A 18 -2.82 -8.41 -1.43
C ASP A 18 -1.48 -7.71 -1.24
N VAL A 19 -1.22 -7.29 -0.01
CA VAL A 19 -0.01 -6.57 0.38
C VAL A 19 0.71 -7.43 1.39
N LEU A 20 1.73 -8.13 0.89
CA LEU A 20 2.57 -9.01 1.70
C LEU A 20 4.00 -8.54 1.63
N ALA A 21 4.71 -8.72 2.74
CA ALA A 21 6.11 -8.40 2.78
C ALA A 21 6.90 -9.42 1.95
N GLU A 22 7.83 -8.94 1.13
CA GLU A 22 8.64 -9.76 0.22
C GLU A 22 9.37 -10.91 0.94
N HIS A 23 9.79 -10.68 2.18
CA HIS A 23 10.54 -11.67 2.95
C HIS A 23 9.74 -12.97 3.12
N LEU A 24 8.40 -12.93 3.11
CA LEU A 24 7.56 -14.11 3.28
C LEU A 24 7.91 -15.17 2.23
N TRP A 25 7.74 -14.90 0.95
CA TRP A 25 8.09 -15.90 -0.07
C TRP A 25 9.60 -16.18 -0.13
N ARG A 26 10.46 -15.23 0.26
CA ARG A 26 11.92 -15.47 0.30
C ARG A 26 12.26 -16.55 1.33
N TYR A 27 11.60 -16.57 2.49
CA TYR A 27 11.79 -17.63 3.47
C TYR A 27 11.38 -19.01 2.93
N ASP A 28 10.30 -19.08 2.15
CA ASP A 28 9.86 -20.36 1.58
C ASP A 28 10.83 -20.93 0.56
N THR A 29 11.69 -20.11 -0.06
CA THR A 29 12.67 -20.62 -1.04
C THR A 29 13.66 -21.63 -0.44
N ALA A 30 13.77 -21.68 0.89
CA ALA A 30 14.59 -22.65 1.61
C ALA A 30 13.94 -24.04 1.75
N THR A 31 12.66 -24.17 1.42
CA THR A 31 11.94 -25.46 1.46
C THR A 31 12.13 -26.24 0.16
N GLU A 32 12.20 -27.57 0.25
CA GLU A 32 12.43 -28.46 -0.90
C GLU A 32 11.14 -29.05 -1.50
N ASP A 33 9.98 -28.58 -1.04
CA ASP A 33 8.68 -29.03 -1.50
C ASP A 33 8.14 -28.16 -2.65
N ALA A 34 6.91 -28.47 -3.10
CA ALA A 34 6.24 -27.72 -4.15
C ALA A 34 6.03 -26.23 -3.80
N LEU A 35 5.91 -25.89 -2.51
CA LEU A 35 5.79 -24.50 -2.08
C LEU A 35 7.12 -23.76 -2.27
N GLY A 36 8.24 -24.39 -1.91
CA GLY A 36 9.58 -23.87 -2.15
C GLY A 36 9.91 -23.69 -3.62
N ASP A 37 9.48 -24.61 -4.49
CA ASP A 37 9.59 -24.46 -5.95
C ASP A 37 8.85 -23.22 -6.47
N LEU A 38 7.59 -23.05 -6.05
CA LEU A 38 6.79 -21.89 -6.41
C LEU A 38 7.41 -20.59 -5.90
N ALA A 39 7.93 -20.59 -4.67
CA ALA A 39 8.63 -19.45 -4.09
C ALA A 39 9.91 -19.08 -4.88
N ARG A 40 10.69 -20.08 -5.32
CA ARG A 40 11.89 -19.87 -6.16
C ARG A 40 11.54 -19.34 -7.55
N ILE A 41 10.46 -19.82 -8.16
CA ILE A 41 9.95 -19.29 -9.44
C ILE A 41 9.51 -17.83 -9.26
N LEU A 42 8.72 -17.55 -8.22
CA LEU A 42 8.23 -16.22 -7.89
C LEU A 42 9.39 -15.24 -7.65
N HIS A 43 10.38 -15.64 -6.85
CA HIS A 43 11.56 -14.82 -6.57
C HIS A 43 12.36 -14.50 -7.84
N ARG A 44 12.66 -15.50 -8.68
CA ARG A 44 13.38 -15.29 -9.96
C ARG A 44 12.60 -14.38 -10.90
N THR A 45 11.28 -14.55 -10.96
CA THR A 45 10.41 -13.73 -11.81
C THR A 45 10.36 -12.29 -11.33
N ALA A 46 10.21 -12.06 -10.01
CA ALA A 46 10.25 -10.73 -9.40
C ALA A 46 11.59 -10.02 -9.67
N LEU A 47 12.72 -10.73 -9.49
CA LEU A 47 14.04 -10.19 -9.80
C LEU A 47 14.18 -9.80 -11.28
N GLY A 48 13.74 -10.67 -12.20
CA GLY A 48 13.74 -10.39 -13.63
C GLY A 48 12.86 -9.19 -13.99
N PHE A 49 11.68 -9.11 -13.38
CA PHE A 49 10.74 -8.00 -13.58
C PHE A 49 11.37 -6.68 -13.14
N ASN A 50 11.88 -6.62 -11.90
CA ASN A 50 12.51 -5.43 -11.33
C ASN A 50 13.73 -4.96 -12.13
N ASN A 51 14.59 -5.89 -12.57
CA ASN A 51 15.73 -5.57 -13.41
C ASN A 51 15.29 -4.98 -14.76
N THR A 52 14.23 -5.53 -15.36
CA THR A 52 13.71 -5.04 -16.64
C THR A 52 13.04 -3.67 -16.46
N THR A 53 12.31 -3.44 -15.37
CA THR A 53 11.76 -2.13 -15.01
C THR A 53 12.86 -1.09 -14.88
N ALA A 54 13.90 -1.36 -14.08
CA ALA A 54 15.01 -0.43 -13.88
C ALA A 54 15.76 -0.12 -15.19
N PHE A 55 15.92 -1.11 -16.07
CA PHE A 55 16.47 -0.89 -17.41
C PHE A 55 15.59 0.04 -18.26
N LEU A 56 14.28 -0.20 -18.30
CA LEU A 56 13.34 0.61 -19.06
C LEU A 56 13.28 2.05 -18.53
N ASP A 57 13.23 2.24 -17.21
CA ASP A 57 13.23 3.57 -16.59
C ASP A 57 14.48 4.35 -16.98
N LYS A 58 15.66 3.71 -16.91
CA LYS A 58 16.92 4.31 -17.34
C LYS A 58 16.92 4.65 -18.83
N ALA A 59 16.44 3.74 -19.67
CA ALA A 59 16.36 3.95 -21.11
C ALA A 59 15.44 5.14 -21.45
N VAL A 60 14.29 5.26 -20.78
CA VAL A 60 13.38 6.42 -20.94
C VAL A 60 14.07 7.71 -20.53
N GLN A 61 14.73 7.75 -19.37
CA GLN A 61 15.45 8.92 -18.90
C GLN A 61 16.52 9.38 -19.92
N GLU A 62 17.34 8.46 -20.42
CA GLU A 62 18.37 8.74 -21.42
C GLU A 62 17.78 9.29 -22.73
N LEU A 63 16.66 8.69 -23.19
CA LEU A 63 15.95 9.14 -24.39
C LEU A 63 15.32 10.53 -24.23
N THR A 64 14.89 10.90 -23.02
CA THR A 64 14.34 12.23 -22.72
C THR A 64 15.41 13.31 -22.51
N ALA A 65 16.57 12.95 -21.93
CA ALA A 65 17.61 13.90 -21.57
C ALA A 65 18.52 14.29 -22.75
N ARG A 66 18.63 13.46 -23.79
CA ARG A 66 19.52 13.71 -24.95
C ARG A 66 18.81 13.44 -26.28
N PRO A 67 17.91 14.33 -26.71
CA PRO A 67 17.19 14.16 -27.97
C PRO A 67 18.11 14.17 -29.20
N ASP A 68 19.29 14.77 -29.11
CA ASP A 68 20.19 14.96 -30.27
C ASP A 68 21.05 13.71 -30.56
N LEU A 69 21.26 12.84 -29.56
CA LEU A 69 21.92 11.53 -29.73
C LEU A 69 20.98 10.46 -30.33
N ARG A 70 19.70 10.80 -30.55
CA ARG A 70 18.70 9.90 -31.13
C ARG A 70 19.13 9.43 -32.53
N LEU A 71 19.70 10.28 -33.37
CA LEU A 71 19.93 9.89 -34.77
C LEU A 71 21.10 8.92 -34.99
N ALA A 72 22.12 8.90 -34.11
CA ALA A 72 23.34 8.13 -34.32
C ALA A 72 23.32 6.71 -33.70
N GLY A 73 22.50 6.47 -32.67
CA GLY A 73 22.47 5.20 -31.91
C GLY A 73 21.22 4.34 -32.07
N TYR A 74 20.22 4.78 -32.85
CA TYR A 74 18.91 4.13 -32.96
C TYR A 74 18.95 2.68 -33.47
N GLY A 75 19.90 2.34 -34.34
CA GLY A 75 19.96 1.03 -34.98
C GLY A 75 20.17 -0.15 -34.02
N GLN A 76 20.81 0.07 -32.87
CA GLN A 76 21.05 -0.97 -31.86
C GLN A 76 20.24 -0.78 -30.57
N ALA A 77 19.91 0.46 -30.20
CA ALA A 77 19.18 0.74 -28.97
C ALA A 77 17.70 0.36 -29.05
N LEU A 78 17.03 0.61 -30.19
CA LEU A 78 15.60 0.39 -30.35
C LEU A 78 15.21 -1.11 -30.27
N PRO A 79 15.92 -2.05 -30.93
CA PRO A 79 15.64 -3.48 -30.77
C PRO A 79 15.77 -3.97 -29.32
N ASN A 80 16.76 -3.46 -28.58
CA ASN A 80 16.98 -3.83 -27.18
C ASN A 80 15.86 -3.31 -26.27
N VAL A 81 15.40 -2.06 -26.47
CA VAL A 81 14.27 -1.51 -25.73
C VAL A 81 12.98 -2.27 -26.06
N LEU A 82 12.72 -2.57 -27.33
CA LEU A 82 11.54 -3.34 -27.74
C LEU A 82 11.54 -4.75 -27.11
N ALA A 83 12.68 -5.45 -27.17
CA ALA A 83 12.84 -6.75 -26.54
C ALA A 83 12.66 -6.67 -25.01
N ALA A 84 13.14 -5.60 -24.37
CA ALA A 84 12.94 -5.36 -22.95
C ALA A 84 11.47 -5.11 -22.61
N VAL A 85 10.73 -4.33 -23.42
CA VAL A 85 9.28 -4.11 -23.24
C VAL A 85 8.50 -5.42 -23.38
N GLN A 86 8.80 -6.23 -24.40
CA GLN A 86 8.17 -7.54 -24.58
C GLN A 86 8.45 -8.46 -23.38
N ARG A 87 9.71 -8.54 -22.96
CA ARG A 87 10.11 -9.32 -21.78
C ARG A 87 9.40 -8.82 -20.52
N HIS A 88 9.30 -7.51 -20.35
CA HIS A 88 8.62 -6.90 -19.20
C HIS A 88 7.15 -7.31 -19.14
N GLY A 89 6.44 -7.31 -20.27
CA GLY A 89 5.06 -7.78 -20.36
C GLY A 89 4.90 -9.25 -19.96
N ILE A 90 5.72 -10.14 -20.53
CA ILE A 90 5.70 -11.58 -20.19
C ILE A 90 5.99 -11.81 -18.71
N LEU A 91 7.00 -11.11 -18.16
CA LEU A 91 7.35 -11.20 -16.74
C LEU A 91 6.23 -10.66 -15.85
N ALA A 92 5.50 -9.62 -16.29
CA ALA A 92 4.38 -9.06 -15.53
C ALA A 92 3.27 -10.10 -15.34
N ASP A 93 2.90 -10.83 -16.39
CA ASP A 93 1.85 -11.85 -16.32
C ASP A 93 2.32 -13.07 -15.51
N LEU A 94 3.53 -13.56 -15.80
CA LEU A 94 4.11 -14.69 -15.07
C LEU A 94 4.27 -14.41 -13.56
N LEU A 95 4.60 -13.16 -13.20
CA LEU A 95 4.71 -12.73 -11.80
C LEU A 95 3.39 -12.93 -11.06
N ILE A 96 2.27 -12.51 -11.67
CA ILE A 96 0.95 -12.63 -11.06
C ILE A 96 0.52 -14.10 -10.96
N ASP A 97 0.77 -14.90 -12.00
CA ASP A 97 0.42 -16.32 -12.00
C ASP A 97 1.22 -17.11 -10.97
N ALA A 98 2.54 -16.89 -10.90
CA ALA A 98 3.42 -17.49 -9.90
C ALA A 98 3.00 -17.08 -8.49
N TYR A 99 2.66 -15.80 -8.28
CA TYR A 99 2.19 -15.29 -7.00
C TYR A 99 0.87 -15.96 -6.58
N ARG A 100 -0.13 -16.03 -7.47
CA ARG A 100 -1.41 -16.68 -7.19
C ARG A 100 -1.25 -18.18 -6.93
N ALA A 101 -0.35 -18.85 -7.64
CA ALA A 101 -0.03 -20.25 -7.38
C ALA A 101 0.59 -20.43 -6.00
N TRP A 102 1.63 -19.66 -5.67
CA TRP A 102 2.28 -19.68 -4.36
C TRP A 102 1.29 -19.35 -3.22
N ARG A 103 0.47 -18.30 -3.38
CA ARG A 103 -0.49 -17.83 -2.37
C ARG A 103 -1.59 -18.84 -2.07
N ARG A 104 -2.01 -19.64 -3.06
CA ARG A 104 -3.00 -20.72 -2.85
C ARG A 104 -2.44 -21.86 -2.00
N HIS A 105 -1.14 -22.15 -2.12
CA HIS A 105 -0.48 -23.22 -1.36
C HIS A 105 0.00 -22.73 0.00
N ARG A 106 0.39 -21.46 0.11
CA ARG A 106 0.70 -20.85 1.39
C ARG A 106 -0.57 -20.35 2.07
N GLN A 107 -1.11 -21.16 2.98
CA GLN A 107 -2.05 -20.67 3.97
C GLN A 107 -1.29 -19.73 4.93
N ILE A 108 -1.31 -18.44 4.61
CA ILE A 108 -0.87 -17.41 5.54
C ILE A 108 -1.94 -17.37 6.63
N GLU A 109 -1.68 -18.08 7.73
CA GLU A 109 -2.47 -17.94 8.95
C GLU A 109 -2.56 -16.44 9.26
N GLN A 110 -3.77 -15.92 9.47
CA GLN A 110 -4.02 -14.55 9.92
C GLN A 110 -3.59 -14.36 11.39
N HIS A 111 -2.43 -14.90 11.76
CA HIS A 111 -1.81 -14.79 13.06
C HIS A 111 -0.83 -13.60 13.09
N ARG A 112 -0.97 -12.61 13.95
CA ARG A 112 -2.17 -12.15 14.70
C ARG A 112 -2.05 -10.69 15.16
N ASP A 113 -0.96 -10.00 14.80
CA ASP A 113 -0.69 -8.66 15.31
C ASP A 113 -0.56 -7.60 14.22
N GLU A 114 -0.27 -7.96 12.96
CA GLU A 114 -0.11 -6.99 11.88
C GLU A 114 -0.80 -7.44 10.57
N ARG A 115 -1.44 -6.50 9.87
CA ARG A 115 -2.01 -6.67 8.53
C ARG A 115 -1.66 -5.46 7.68
N HIS A 116 -1.40 -5.66 6.40
CA HIS A 116 -1.17 -4.56 5.45
C HIS A 116 -2.39 -4.42 4.53
N LEU A 117 -2.76 -3.19 4.22
CA LEU A 117 -3.94 -2.88 3.42
C LEU A 117 -3.63 -1.75 2.44
N LEU A 118 -3.99 -1.94 1.17
CA LEU A 118 -4.01 -0.84 0.20
C LEU A 118 -5.10 0.16 0.58
N LEU A 119 -4.75 1.44 0.65
CA LEU A 119 -5.73 2.49 0.91
C LEU A 119 -6.69 2.69 -0.26
N GLN A 120 -6.23 2.40 -1.48
CA GLN A 120 -7.06 2.39 -2.69
C GLN A 120 -6.89 1.03 -3.39
N PRO A 121 -7.96 0.21 -3.47
CA PRO A 121 -7.91 -1.04 -4.21
C PRO A 121 -7.45 -0.83 -5.65
N GLY A 122 -6.52 -1.67 -6.09
CA GLY A 122 -5.92 -1.63 -7.42
C GLY A 122 -4.91 -0.50 -7.66
N ASP A 123 -4.77 0.44 -6.72
CA ASP A 123 -3.89 1.60 -6.87
C ASP A 123 -2.91 1.74 -5.68
N PRO A 124 -1.68 1.22 -5.80
CA PRO A 124 -0.67 1.33 -4.76
C PRO A 124 -0.08 2.74 -4.62
N SER A 125 -0.39 3.68 -5.51
CA SER A 125 0.15 5.06 -5.43
C SER A 125 -0.38 5.88 -4.27
N ARG A 126 -1.46 5.42 -3.62
CA ARG A 126 -1.99 6.01 -2.39
C ARG A 126 -1.35 5.46 -1.13
N GLY A 127 -0.40 4.54 -1.27
CA GLY A 127 0.30 3.91 -0.15
C GLY A 127 -0.52 2.83 0.56
N VAL A 128 0.03 2.40 1.70
CA VAL A 128 -0.43 1.25 2.48
C VAL A 128 -0.70 1.66 3.92
N ALA A 129 -1.77 1.13 4.51
CA ALA A 129 -1.99 1.15 5.94
C ALA A 129 -1.46 -0.14 6.58
N VAL A 130 -0.59 -0.02 7.57
CA VAL A 130 -0.21 -1.09 8.49
C VAL A 130 -1.20 -1.08 9.66
N LEU A 131 -1.91 -2.18 9.83
CA LEU A 131 -2.92 -2.40 10.84
C LEU A 131 -2.35 -3.27 11.94
N ARG A 132 -2.22 -2.73 13.15
CA ARG A 132 -1.75 -3.48 14.31
C ARG A 132 -2.89 -3.89 15.21
N ALA A 133 -3.00 -5.16 15.56
CA ALA A 133 -4.05 -5.63 16.45
C ALA A 133 -3.97 -4.91 17.80
N HIS A 134 -5.13 -4.45 18.29
CA HIS A 134 -5.25 -3.79 19.60
C HIS A 134 -6.39 -4.36 20.46
N GLY A 135 -7.05 -5.40 19.97
CA GLY A 135 -8.14 -6.08 20.66
C GLY A 135 -8.96 -6.92 19.68
N PRO A 136 -10.05 -7.55 20.15
CA PRO A 136 -10.99 -8.23 19.28
C PRO A 136 -11.49 -7.26 18.22
N HIS A 137 -11.25 -7.59 16.95
CA HIS A 137 -11.69 -6.81 15.79
C HIS A 137 -11.32 -5.32 15.81
N THR A 138 -10.25 -4.95 16.52
CA THR A 138 -9.79 -3.56 16.63
C THR A 138 -8.35 -3.46 16.14
N TRP A 139 -8.12 -2.54 15.22
CA TRP A 139 -6.82 -2.32 14.58
C TRP A 139 -6.36 -0.88 14.77
N ARG A 140 -5.14 -0.71 15.27
CA ARG A 140 -4.40 0.57 15.22
C ARG A 140 -3.88 0.78 13.81
N VAL A 141 -4.09 1.97 13.27
CA VAL A 141 -3.73 2.29 11.90
C VAL A 141 -2.45 3.10 11.88
N LEU A 142 -1.46 2.63 11.12
CA LEU A 142 -0.19 3.31 10.87
C LEU A 142 0.00 3.44 9.36
N PRO A 143 -0.06 4.65 8.78
CA PRO A 143 0.24 4.83 7.37
C PRO A 143 1.73 4.64 7.10
N ASP A 144 2.04 4.05 5.95
CA ASP A 144 3.39 4.07 5.42
C ASP A 144 3.79 5.47 4.95
N ALA A 145 5.03 5.62 4.48
CA ALA A 145 5.55 6.93 4.09
C ALA A 145 4.79 7.53 2.88
N GLU A 146 4.40 6.70 1.92
CA GLU A 146 3.68 7.12 0.71
C GLU A 146 2.25 7.55 1.05
N ALA A 147 1.57 6.81 1.91
CA ALA A 147 0.26 7.19 2.45
C ALA A 147 0.33 8.48 3.27
N ALA A 148 1.31 8.61 4.17
CA ALA A 148 1.45 9.81 4.98
C ALA A 148 1.69 11.05 4.12
N GLU A 149 2.47 10.94 3.04
CA GLU A 149 2.71 12.01 2.09
C GLU A 149 1.47 12.34 1.25
N ALA A 150 0.81 11.32 0.69
CA ALA A 150 -0.38 11.50 -0.14
C ALA A 150 -1.54 12.20 0.60
N PHE A 151 -1.62 12.03 1.93
CA PHE A 151 -2.66 12.62 2.78
C PHE A 151 -2.14 13.75 3.68
N GLY A 152 -0.89 14.20 3.54
CA GLY A 152 -0.35 15.34 4.30
C GLY A 152 -0.28 15.12 5.82
N VAL A 153 -0.04 13.88 6.26
CA VAL A 153 0.05 13.54 7.69
C VAL A 153 1.44 13.94 8.23
N PRO A 154 1.53 14.76 9.30
CA PRO A 154 2.81 15.34 9.75
C PRO A 154 3.84 14.33 10.25
N SER A 155 3.40 13.16 10.71
CA SER A 155 4.25 12.16 11.33
C SER A 155 4.16 10.84 10.58
N ARG A 156 5.18 10.55 9.77
CA ARG A 156 5.34 9.26 9.08
C ARG A 156 5.39 8.12 10.09
N CYS A 157 4.73 7.00 9.80
CA CYS A 157 4.77 5.78 10.62
C CYS A 157 4.30 5.94 12.08
N ARG A 158 3.48 6.96 12.40
CA ARG A 158 2.82 7.07 13.71
C ARG A 158 1.41 6.51 13.65
N ILE A 159 0.91 6.07 14.80
CA ILE A 159 -0.50 5.69 14.95
C ILE A 159 -1.35 6.95 14.74
N ILE A 160 -2.25 6.89 13.76
CA ILE A 160 -3.17 7.99 13.43
C ILE A 160 -4.56 7.80 14.05
N GLY A 161 -4.83 6.61 14.59
CA GLY A 161 -6.11 6.25 15.18
C GLY A 161 -6.28 4.74 15.25
N GLN A 162 -7.52 4.32 15.48
CA GLN A 162 -7.93 2.92 15.41
C GLN A 162 -9.22 2.77 14.60
N VAL A 163 -9.43 1.57 14.08
CA VAL A 163 -10.68 1.12 13.46
C VAL A 163 -11.17 -0.10 14.21
N ALA A 164 -12.43 -0.09 14.63
CA ALA A 164 -13.06 -1.18 15.36
C ALA A 164 -14.29 -1.68 14.58
N TRP A 165 -14.46 -3.00 14.50
CA TRP A 165 -15.70 -3.57 13.99
C TRP A 165 -16.83 -3.39 15.00
N THR A 166 -17.99 -2.97 14.51
CA THR A 166 -19.25 -2.80 15.24
C THR A 166 -20.37 -3.46 14.45
N ASP A 167 -21.57 -3.57 15.02
CA ASP A 167 -22.73 -4.13 14.31
C ASP A 167 -23.11 -3.31 13.07
N ASP A 168 -22.81 -2.01 13.08
CA ASP A 168 -23.07 -1.07 11.97
C ASP A 168 -21.94 -1.01 10.94
N GLY A 169 -20.80 -1.69 11.17
CA GLY A 169 -19.62 -1.67 10.30
C GLY A 169 -18.33 -1.24 11.00
N TRP A 170 -17.35 -0.76 10.24
CA TRP A 170 -16.06 -0.30 10.74
C TRP A 170 -16.14 1.13 11.27
N LEU A 171 -15.97 1.31 12.57
CA LEU A 171 -15.94 2.61 13.24
C LEU A 171 -14.49 3.13 13.35
N PRO A 172 -14.13 4.22 12.63
CA PRO A 172 -12.84 4.86 12.78
C PRO A 172 -12.85 5.85 13.96
N THR A 173 -11.80 5.82 14.78
CA THR A 173 -11.59 6.77 15.87
C THR A 173 -10.20 7.38 15.75
N ALA A 174 -10.13 8.69 15.51
CA ALA A 174 -8.89 9.43 15.39
C ALA A 174 -8.44 9.99 16.75
N TYR A 175 -7.13 9.94 17.00
CA TYR A 175 -6.51 10.50 18.20
C TYR A 175 -5.01 10.76 17.94
N THR A 176 -4.43 11.71 18.67
CA THR A 176 -3.02 12.11 18.55
C THR A 176 -2.06 11.26 19.39
N ASN A 177 -2.55 10.66 20.48
CA ASN A 177 -1.83 9.71 21.33
C ASN A 177 -2.80 8.59 21.73
N PRO A 178 -2.44 7.30 21.56
CA PRO A 178 -3.25 6.18 22.03
C PRO A 178 -3.69 6.26 23.49
N GLU A 179 -2.88 6.87 24.36
CA GLU A 179 -3.21 7.05 25.78
C GLU A 179 -4.43 7.95 26.00
N HIS A 180 -4.76 8.83 25.05
CA HIS A 180 -5.92 9.71 25.14
C HIS A 180 -7.25 8.93 25.18
N LEU A 181 -7.29 7.72 24.63
CA LEU A 181 -8.48 6.86 24.72
C LEU A 181 -8.89 6.58 26.17
N GLN A 182 -7.93 6.49 27.09
CA GLN A 182 -8.19 6.22 28.50
C GLN A 182 -8.11 7.49 29.35
N ALA A 183 -7.10 8.33 29.12
CA ALA A 183 -6.79 9.46 29.99
C ALA A 183 -7.59 10.73 29.62
N GLN A 184 -7.92 10.94 28.34
CA GLN A 184 -8.53 12.18 27.86
C GLN A 184 -9.49 11.93 26.69
N PRO A 185 -10.68 11.34 26.94
CA PRO A 185 -11.64 11.00 25.89
C PRO A 185 -12.09 12.22 25.06
N ALA A 186 -12.07 13.41 25.65
CA ALA A 186 -12.47 14.67 25.01
C ALA A 186 -11.60 15.07 23.80
N ILE A 187 -10.41 14.48 23.64
CA ILE A 187 -9.52 14.72 22.48
C ILE A 187 -9.40 13.47 21.58
N THR A 188 -10.44 12.64 21.62
CA THR A 188 -10.66 11.51 20.69
C THR A 188 -11.87 11.82 19.82
N TYR A 189 -11.78 11.44 18.54
CA TYR A 189 -12.71 11.90 17.53
C TYR A 189 -13.28 10.70 16.78
N ARG A 190 -14.58 10.43 16.98
CA ARG A 190 -15.29 9.39 16.24
C ARG A 190 -15.62 9.92 14.85
N LEU A 191 -15.31 9.12 13.83
CA LEU A 191 -15.60 9.41 12.43
C LEU A 191 -16.81 8.57 11.98
N PRO A 192 -17.43 8.89 10.84
CA PRO A 192 -18.53 8.10 10.29
C PRO A 192 -18.16 6.62 10.11
N VAL A 193 -19.11 5.74 10.38
CA VAL A 193 -18.97 4.30 10.18
C VAL A 193 -18.86 4.00 8.70
N CYS A 194 -18.01 3.03 8.34
CA CYS A 194 -17.76 2.61 6.97
C CYS A 194 -18.05 1.11 6.80
N ASP A 195 -18.54 0.70 5.64
CA ASP A 195 -18.83 -0.71 5.35
C ASP A 195 -17.56 -1.58 5.22
N ASP A 196 -16.43 -0.95 4.88
CA ASP A 196 -15.15 -1.63 4.66
C ASP A 196 -13.99 -0.95 5.39
N LEU A 197 -12.96 -1.74 5.67
CA LEU A 197 -11.77 -1.38 6.43
C LEU A 197 -10.90 -0.35 5.70
N ALA A 198 -10.81 -0.43 4.36
CA ALA A 198 -10.01 0.50 3.57
C ALA A 198 -10.60 1.93 3.60
N PRO A 199 -11.91 2.14 3.31
CA PRO A 199 -12.57 3.42 3.55
C PRO A 199 -12.39 3.93 4.98
N ALA A 200 -12.57 3.10 6.01
CA ALA A 200 -12.37 3.52 7.40
C ALA A 200 -10.95 4.04 7.67
N CYS A 201 -9.93 3.40 7.10
CA CYS A 201 -8.54 3.87 7.18
C CYS A 201 -8.33 5.19 6.41
N ARG A 202 -8.97 5.35 5.24
CA ARG A 202 -8.94 6.63 4.50
C ARG A 202 -9.62 7.75 5.27
N SER A 203 -10.72 7.49 5.98
CA SER A 203 -11.40 8.48 6.82
C SER A 203 -10.47 9.05 7.88
N LEU A 204 -9.68 8.18 8.56
CA LEU A 204 -8.67 8.62 9.51
C LEU A 204 -7.63 9.54 8.85
N LEU A 205 -7.13 9.17 7.68
CA LEU A 205 -6.13 9.96 6.95
C LEU A 205 -6.68 11.31 6.49
N ARG A 206 -7.90 11.35 5.95
CA ARG A 206 -8.58 12.59 5.57
C ARG A 206 -8.85 13.48 6.77
N TRP A 207 -9.23 12.91 7.91
CA TRP A 207 -9.38 13.68 9.14
C TRP A 207 -8.06 14.34 9.56
N TRP A 208 -6.95 13.60 9.49
CA TRP A 208 -5.62 14.16 9.75
C TRP A 208 -5.26 15.26 8.74
N GLN A 209 -5.54 15.06 7.45
CA GLN A 209 -5.34 16.07 6.42
C GLN A 209 -6.12 17.35 6.73
N LEU A 210 -7.41 17.22 7.03
CA LEU A 210 -8.26 18.34 7.42
C LEU A 210 -7.70 19.02 8.66
N ARG A 211 -7.39 18.27 9.72
CA ARG A 211 -6.84 18.82 10.97
C ARG A 211 -5.64 19.74 10.77
N HIS A 212 -4.79 19.44 9.79
CA HIS A 212 -3.58 20.23 9.48
C HIS A 212 -3.81 21.28 8.39
N SER A 213 -5.00 21.32 7.78
CA SER A 213 -5.38 22.34 6.82
C SER A 213 -5.74 23.66 7.53
N ALA A 214 -5.39 24.78 6.90
CA ALA A 214 -5.79 26.12 7.38
C ALA A 214 -7.32 26.28 7.44
N THR A 215 -8.04 25.52 6.63
CA THR A 215 -9.51 25.45 6.55
C THR A 215 -10.16 24.87 7.81
N TRP A 216 -9.44 24.09 8.61
CA TRP A 216 -10.04 23.34 9.72
C TRP A 216 -10.34 24.17 10.96
N ARG A 217 -9.74 25.35 11.13
CA ARG A 217 -10.05 26.32 12.23
C ARG A 217 -10.24 25.69 13.63
N SER A 218 -9.58 24.57 13.92
CA SER A 218 -9.75 23.79 15.16
C SER A 218 -11.17 23.25 15.43
N ARG A 219 -12.00 23.07 14.38
CA ARG A 219 -13.33 22.44 14.51
C ARG A 219 -13.20 20.96 14.89
N THR A 220 -14.19 20.41 15.59
CA THR A 220 -14.32 18.96 15.85
C THR A 220 -15.22 18.31 14.79
N PRO A 221 -15.18 16.98 14.58
CA PRO A 221 -16.08 16.31 13.64
C PRO A 221 -17.57 16.60 13.90
N ASP A 222 -17.98 16.74 15.17
CA ASP A 222 -19.36 17.09 15.54
C ASP A 222 -19.78 18.51 15.10
N GLN A 223 -18.82 19.34 14.68
CA GLN A 223 -19.02 20.70 14.20
C GLN A 223 -18.96 20.78 12.65
N LEU A 224 -18.86 19.64 11.98
CA LEU A 224 -18.88 19.56 10.53
C LEU A 224 -20.30 19.44 10.00
N THR A 225 -20.52 19.97 8.81
CA THR A 225 -21.76 19.72 8.05
C THR A 225 -21.84 18.26 7.62
N GLU A 226 -23.06 17.78 7.34
CA GLU A 226 -23.29 16.43 6.82
C GLU A 226 -22.46 16.17 5.55
N SER A 227 -22.40 17.14 4.63
CA SER A 227 -21.56 17.04 3.42
C SER A 227 -20.05 16.95 3.70
N GLU A 228 -19.56 17.56 4.78
CA GLU A 228 -18.15 17.47 5.18
C GLU A 228 -17.87 16.11 5.86
N LEU A 229 -18.86 15.53 6.56
CA LEU A 229 -18.78 14.18 7.12
C LEU A 229 -18.82 13.11 6.02
N ASP A 230 -19.64 13.27 5.00
CA ASP A 230 -19.69 12.37 3.84
C ASP A 230 -18.34 12.33 3.09
N GLN A 231 -17.69 13.49 2.98
CA GLN A 231 -16.33 13.57 2.41
C GLN A 231 -15.28 12.85 3.26
N LEU A 232 -15.51 12.65 4.56
CA LEU A 232 -14.64 11.82 5.38
C LEU A 232 -14.88 10.33 5.13
N ALA A 233 -16.12 9.90 4.86
CA ALA A 233 -16.49 8.50 4.68
C ALA A 233 -16.16 7.91 3.29
N ALA A 234 -16.06 8.73 2.24
CA ALA A 234 -15.83 8.27 0.85
C ALA A 234 -14.48 7.54 0.61
#